data_AF-A0A150Y380-F1
#
_entry.id   AF-A0A150Y380-F1
#
_cell.length_a   1.000
_cell.length_b   1.000
_cell.length_c   1.000
_cell.angle_alpha   90.00
_cell.angle_beta   90.00
_cell.angle_gamma   90.00
#
_symmetry.space_group_name_H-M   'P 1'
#
loop_
_entity.id
_entity.type
_entity.pdbx_description
1 polymer ?
#
loop_
_entity_poly.entity_id
_entity_poly.type
_entity_poly.pdbx_seq_one_letter_code
_entity_poly.pdbx_strand_id
1 'polypeptide(L)' 'MYIIKVKGKAKIPDYIQLRDENFVLIAYFRADRPLKKLEKYDLEGKETELQEVINNLPFGKLQKLDI' A
#
# COMPACT_ATOMS: atom_id res chain seq x y z
N MET A 1 1.60 -3.91 10.59
CA MET A 1 0.90 -4.00 9.29
C MET A 1 1.90 -4.41 8.23
N TYR A 2 1.45 -4.98 7.12
CA TYR A 2 2.29 -5.30 5.97
C TYR A 2 1.79 -4.62 4.70
N ILE A 3 2.71 -4.33 3.79
CA ILE A 3 2.44 -3.70 2.50
C ILE A 3 3.06 -4.51 1.37
N ILE A 4 2.35 -4.62 0.25
CA ILE A 4 2.86 -5.22 -0.99
C ILE A 4 2.36 -4.45 -2.21
N LYS A 5 3.26 -4.24 -3.17
CA LYS A 5 2.98 -3.62 -4.46
C LYS A 5 2.84 -4.71 -5.52
N VAL A 6 1.67 -4.75 -6.16
CA VAL A 6 1.32 -5.73 -7.17
C VAL A 6 1.39 -5.07 -8.54
N LYS A 7 2.17 -5.68 -9.43
CA LYS A 7 2.37 -5.17 -10.78
C LYS A 7 1.13 -5.43 -11.64
N GLY A 8 0.59 -4.37 -12.22
CA GLY A 8 -0.46 -4.45 -13.22
C GLY A 8 0.04 -5.04 -14.53
N LYS A 9 -0.88 -5.48 -15.40
CA LYS A 9 -0.57 -5.98 -16.74
C LYS A 9 -1.27 -5.15 -17.80
N ALA A 10 -0.53 -4.74 -18.84
CA ALA A 10 -1.04 -3.96 -19.97
C ALA A 10 -1.77 -2.69 -19.51
N LYS A 11 -3.10 -2.66 -19.64
CA LYS A 11 -3.93 -1.51 -19.27
C LYS A 11 -4.33 -1.49 -17.78
N ILE A 12 -4.01 -2.55 -17.04
CA ILE A 12 -4.31 -2.65 -15.62
C ILE A 12 -3.20 -1.90 -14.85
N PRO A 13 -3.54 -0.94 -13.98
CA PRO A 13 -2.56 -0.19 -13.19
C PRO A 13 -1.95 -1.06 -12.09
N ASP A 14 -0.90 -0.54 -11.46
CA ASP A 14 -0.33 -1.14 -10.27
C ASP A 14 -1.22 -0.92 -9.05
N TYR A 15 -1.17 -1.86 -8.12
CA TYR A 15 -1.97 -1.83 -6.90
C TYR A 15 -1.11 -1.98 -5.65
N ILE A 16 -1.61 -1.42 -4.56
CA ILE A 16 -1.09 -1.58 -3.20
C ILE A 16 -2.10 -2.39 -2.40
N GLN A 17 -1.59 -3.35 -1.65
CA GLN A 17 -2.33 -4.08 -0.64
C GLN A 17 -1.74 -3.76 0.72
N LEU A 18 -2.61 -3.44 1.69
CA LEU A 18 -2.27 -3.44 3.11
C LEU A 18 -2.85 -4.69 3.75
N ARG A 19 -2.06 -5.32 4.61
CA ARG A 19 -2.44 -6.52 5.35
C ARG A 19 -2.20 -6.32 6.83
N ASP A 20 -3.05 -6.92 7.66
CA ASP A 20 -2.86 -6.93 9.12
C ASP A 20 -1.74 -7.92 9.53
N GLU A 21 -1.53 -8.08 10.84
CA GLU A 21 -0.52 -9.01 11.39
C GLU A 21 -0.82 -10.49 11.07
N ASN A 22 -2.07 -10.84 10.78
CA ASN A 22 -2.48 -12.17 10.36
C ASN A 22 -2.45 -12.34 8.83
N PHE A 23 -1.85 -11.37 8.12
CA PHE A 23 -1.79 -11.29 6.67
C PHE A 23 -3.16 -11.18 5.97
N VAL A 24 -4.22 -10.81 6.69
CA VAL A 24 -5.55 -10.56 6.13
C VAL A 24 -5.53 -9.25 5.36
N LEU A 25 -6.11 -9.25 4.15
CA LEU A 25 -6.19 -8.04 3.32
C LEU A 25 -7.16 -7.04 3.94
N ILE A 26 -6.65 -5.87 4.33
CA ILE A 26 -7.45 -4.80 4.96
C ILE A 26 -7.66 -3.58 4.04
N ALA A 27 -6.75 -3.34 3.09
CA ALA A 27 -6.90 -2.27 2.09
C ALA A 27 -6.38 -2.70 0.72
N TYR A 28 -7.05 -2.23 -0.33
CA TYR A 28 -6.65 -2.45 -1.72
C TYR A 28 -6.96 -1.23 -2.57
N PHE A 29 -5.90 -0.61 -3.12
CA PHE A 29 -6.05 0.61 -3.90
C PHE A 29 -4.97 0.72 -4.98
N ARG A 30 -5.20 1.60 -5.95
CA ARG A 30 -4.24 1.82 -7.05
C ARG A 30 -3.06 2.66 -6.57
N ALA A 31 -1.85 2.29 -7.00
CA ALA A 31 -0.62 3.01 -6.64
C ALA A 31 -0.52 4.41 -7.27
N ASP A 32 -1.28 4.67 -8.34
CA ASP A 32 -1.27 5.92 -9.10
C ASP A 32 -2.39 6.90 -8.69
N ARG A 33 -3.11 6.61 -7.60
CA ARG A 33 -4.18 7.48 -7.10
C ARG A 33 -3.81 8.07 -5.75
N PRO A 34 -4.32 9.27 -5.43
CA PRO A 34 -4.16 9.85 -4.10
C PRO A 34 -4.65 8.89 -3.01
N LEU A 35 -3.85 8.76 -1.97
CA LEU A 35 -4.20 8.05 -0.75
C LEU A 35 -5.39 8.78 -0.10
N LYS A 36 -6.45 8.03 0.21
CA LYS A 36 -7.68 8.57 0.81
C LYS A 36 -8.14 7.62 1.90
N LYS A 37 -8.81 8.18 2.90
CA LYS A 37 -9.43 7.44 4.00
C LYS A 37 -8.42 6.63 4.83
N LEU A 38 -7.23 7.21 5.05
CA LEU A 38 -6.14 6.56 5.81
C LEU A 38 -6.45 6.44 7.30
N GLU A 39 -7.37 7.26 7.82
CA GLU A 39 -7.88 7.20 9.19
C GLU A 39 -8.49 5.83 9.54
N LYS A 40 -8.94 5.06 8.53
CA LYS A 40 -9.48 3.71 8.73
C LYS A 40 -8.43 2.65 9.03
N TYR A 41 -7.15 2.99 8.85
CA TYR A 41 -6.03 2.06 8.97
C TYR A 41 -4.98 2.57 9.96
N ASP A 42 -5.33 3.55 10.80
CA ASP A 42 -4.41 4.21 11.73
C ASP A 42 -3.21 4.90 11.03
N LEU A 43 -3.42 5.39 9.81
CA LEU A 43 -2.39 6.05 8.97
C LEU A 43 -2.72 7.53 8.67
N GLU A 44 -3.54 8.17 9.50
CA GLU A 44 -3.87 9.60 9.35
C GLU A 44 -2.61 10.47 9.48
N GLY A 45 -2.41 11.40 8.55
CA GLY A 45 -1.22 12.28 8.53
C GLY A 45 0.05 11.62 8.00
N LYS A 46 0.00 10.34 7.63
CA LYS A 46 1.12 9.55 7.10
C LYS A 46 1.14 9.46 5.58
N GLU A 47 0.40 10.32 4.87
CA GLU A 47 0.26 10.29 3.41
C GLU A 47 1.61 10.38 2.70
N THR A 48 2.48 11.30 3.13
CA THR A 48 3.79 11.52 2.54
C THR A 48 4.71 10.33 2.77
N GLU A 49 4.81 9.83 4.01
CA GLU A 49 5.64 8.68 4.38
C GLU A 49 5.18 7.41 3.64
N LEU A 50 3.87 7.18 3.58
CA LEU A 50 3.30 6.05 2.85
C LEU A 50 3.58 6.16 1.34
N GLN A 51 3.51 7.36 0.77
CA GLN A 51 3.84 7.58 -0.65
C GLN A 51 5.31 7.27 -0.94
N GLU A 52 6.24 7.66 -0.06
CA GLU A 52 7.66 7.32 -0.17
C GLU A 52 7.90 5.81 -0.09
N VAL A 53 7.24 5.12 0.84
CA VAL A 53 7.29 3.65 0.94
C VAL A 53 6.78 3.01 -0.36
N ILE A 54 5.64 3.46 -0.89
CA ILE A 54 5.05 2.94 -2.14
C ILE A 54 5.96 3.15 -3.36
N ASN A 55 6.64 4.30 -3.43
CA ASN A 55 7.54 4.63 -4.53
C ASN A 55 8.79 3.74 -4.53
N ASN A 56 9.30 3.41 -3.35
CA ASN A 56 10.49 2.56 -3.18
C ASN A 56 10.18 1.06 -3.09
N LEU A 57 8.91 0.67 -2.99
CA LEU A 57 8.52 -0.73 -2.82
C LEU A 57 8.79 -1.56 -4.09
N PRO A 58 9.56 -2.66 -4.01
CA PRO A 58 9.68 -3.61 -5.10
C PRO A 58 8.39 -4.41 -5.31
N PHE A 59 8.07 -4.70 -6.58
CA PHE A 59 6.91 -5.50 -6.93
C PHE A 59 7.00 -6.93 -6.39
N GLY A 60 5.88 -7.43 -5.86
CA GLY A 60 5.73 -8.81 -5.41
C GLY A 60 6.43 -9.15 -4.10
N LYS A 61 7.07 -8.18 -3.42
CA LYS A 61 7.69 -8.39 -2.12
C LYS A 61 6.80 -7.82 -1.01
N LEU A 62 6.41 -8.68 -0.08
CA LEU A 62 5.73 -8.27 1.14
C LEU A 62 6.77 -7.67 2.10
N GLN A 63 6.49 -6.49 2.64
CA GLN A 63 7.33 -5.81 3.61
C GLN A 63 6.50 -5.36 4.80
N LYS A 64 7.10 -5.31 5.99
CA LYS A 64 6.46 -4.72 7.16
C LYS A 64 6.36 -3.21 6.92
N LEU A 65 5.18 -2.65 7.18
CA LEU A 65 4.97 -1.20 7.13
C LEU A 65 5.34 -0.62 8.51
N ASP A 66 6.35 0.24 8.53
CA ASP A 66 6.91 0.87 9.72
C ASP A 66 7.08 2.37 9.44
N ILE A 67 6.01 3.14 9.70
CA ILE A 67 5.88 4.60 9.50
C ILE A 67 5.01 5.19 10.61
#